data_AF-A0A892IFI8-F1
#
_entry.id   AF-A0A892IFI8-F1
#
_cell.length_a   1.000
_cell.length_b   1.000
_cell.length_c   1.000
_cell.angle_alpha   90.00
_cell.angle_beta   90.00
_cell.angle_gamma   90.00
#
_symmetry.space_group_name_H-M   'P 1'
#
loop_
_entity.id
_entity.type
_entity.pdbx_description
1 polymer ?
#
loop_
_entity_poly.entity_id
_entity_poly.type
_entity_poly.pdbx_seq_one_letter_code
_entity_poly.pdbx_strand_id
1 'polypeptide(L)'
;MKNTRTASICVECLLLLIVLACSLAVRDTASRPPVEAAPLDMRAVVATAPAADGRRADAMPVSLSIRTPTDADTDANAPFDAAPADAAPIGLDRDLLVAPCVAYLWLFTLLTCIYAARHYVFSVDRLFKPQRAPYHAITHGDWPRLTVFVAAHNEEAVVVDCLMALLATTYPRDRLTIVPVNDRSTDNTRALIDQVQALAPDLIKPFHRDSGKPGKAAALKDALRFIRGDIMVVFDADYLPRPGLLKELVAPFFDPEVGAVMGRVVPQNADSNLLARLLDLERAGGYQVNQQARNNLNLVPQYGGTVGGIRKGALDAVGGWCDDTLAEDTDMTYRLLLSDWRTVYLNHAECYEEVPERWAVRARQLTRWAKGHNQTLLRYLVPVLRNPLVPPLCRLDGALLLGVFLMPALLALAWAAALALYLFNGLNSTALGLLVSLLALFAFSTFGNFGVFFEIVVAARLDGRATRLRLVPVNVVGFCVTIAAVVSALWGLALDAALRRELKWDKTERFRRQLKPGR
;
A
#
# COMPACT_ATOMS: atom_id res chain seq x y z
N MET A 1 12.80 21.98 -44.72
CA MET A 1 13.21 21.00 -43.69
C MET A 1 14.23 21.61 -42.73
N LYS A 2 13.78 22.25 -41.66
CA LYS A 2 14.52 22.64 -40.44
C LYS A 2 13.45 22.94 -39.37
N ASN A 3 13.72 22.61 -38.10
CA ASN A 3 12.87 22.79 -36.89
C ASN A 3 11.99 21.64 -36.37
N THR A 4 12.54 20.43 -36.23
CA THR A 4 11.97 19.43 -35.29
C THR A 4 12.96 18.91 -34.24
N ARG A 5 14.27 19.13 -34.40
CA ARG A 5 15.28 18.72 -33.38
C ARG A 5 15.44 19.70 -32.22
N THR A 6 15.06 20.97 -32.38
CA THR A 6 15.29 22.01 -31.36
C THR A 6 14.28 21.97 -30.20
N ALA A 7 13.08 21.44 -30.42
CA ALA A 7 12.04 21.36 -29.40
C ALA A 7 12.25 20.20 -28.39
N SER A 8 12.78 19.06 -28.83
CA SER A 8 13.07 17.91 -27.96
C SER A 8 14.24 18.19 -27.01
N ILE A 9 15.27 18.88 -27.50
CA ILE A 9 16.44 19.27 -26.70
C ILE A 9 16.03 20.30 -25.62
N CYS A 10 15.07 21.19 -25.91
CA CYS A 10 14.58 22.14 -24.90
C CYS A 10 13.86 21.46 -23.73
N VAL A 11 13.13 20.38 -23.96
CA VAL A 11 12.40 19.66 -22.89
C VAL A 11 13.36 18.83 -22.03
N GLU A 12 14.33 18.16 -22.65
CA GLU A 12 15.38 17.41 -21.93
C GLU A 12 16.30 18.33 -21.13
N CYS A 13 16.69 19.48 -21.70
CA CYS A 13 17.45 20.51 -20.97
C CYS A 13 16.65 21.13 -19.83
N LEU A 14 15.33 21.33 -19.99
CA LEU A 14 14.47 21.85 -18.93
C LEU A 14 14.33 20.85 -17.77
N LEU A 15 14.17 19.56 -18.06
CA LEU A 15 14.14 18.50 -17.06
C LEU A 15 15.48 18.35 -16.32
N LEU A 16 16.61 18.41 -17.05
CA LEU A 16 17.95 18.43 -16.45
C LEU A 16 18.16 19.67 -15.57
N LEU A 17 17.69 20.85 -16.00
CA LEU A 17 17.76 22.08 -15.20
C LEU A 17 16.89 21.99 -13.93
N ILE A 18 15.71 21.37 -14.00
CA ILE A 18 14.85 21.14 -12.82
C ILE A 18 15.51 20.15 -11.85
N VAL A 19 16.12 19.08 -12.36
CA VAL A 19 16.86 18.11 -11.53
C VAL A 19 18.10 18.78 -10.90
N LEU A 20 18.83 19.60 -11.66
CA LEU A 20 20.01 20.30 -11.17
C LEU A 20 19.64 21.39 -10.14
N ALA A 21 18.56 22.15 -10.37
CA ALA A 21 18.03 23.13 -9.43
C ALA A 21 17.53 22.47 -8.13
N CYS A 22 16.85 21.33 -8.23
CA CYS A 22 16.49 20.51 -7.07
C CYS A 22 17.73 20.00 -6.32
N SER A 23 18.82 19.68 -7.02
CA SER A 23 20.06 19.17 -6.41
C SER A 23 20.89 20.27 -5.75
N LEU A 24 20.87 21.48 -6.30
CA LEU A 24 21.57 22.64 -5.74
C LEU A 24 20.83 23.21 -4.52
N ALA A 25 19.49 23.19 -4.51
CA ALA A 25 18.68 23.59 -3.36
C ALA A 25 18.79 22.64 -2.14
N VAL A 26 19.40 21.45 -2.30
CA VAL A 26 19.67 20.49 -1.22
C VAL A 26 20.94 20.86 -0.43
N ARG A 27 21.84 21.68 -0.98
CA ARG A 27 23.07 22.09 -0.27
C ARG A 27 22.84 23.14 0.81
N ASP A 28 21.76 23.91 0.72
CA ASP A 28 21.54 25.10 1.58
C ASP A 28 20.93 24.80 2.96
N THR A 29 20.60 23.55 3.27
CA THR A 29 20.01 23.18 4.58
C THR A 29 21.00 22.53 5.55
N ALA A 30 22.30 22.48 5.19
CA ALA A 30 23.33 21.80 5.98
C ALA A 30 24.05 22.70 7.02
N SER A 31 23.43 23.80 7.48
CA SER A 31 23.99 24.63 8.56
C SER A 31 23.18 24.50 9.86
N ARG A 32 23.39 23.39 10.58
CA ARG A 32 23.27 23.37 12.04
C ARG A 32 24.52 22.70 12.61
N PRO A 33 25.13 23.24 13.68
CA PRO A 33 26.34 22.68 14.24
C PRO A 33 26.08 21.30 14.84
N PRO A 34 27.06 20.38 14.77
CA PRO A 34 26.91 19.03 15.33
C PRO A 34 26.82 19.10 16.86
N VAL A 35 25.87 18.35 17.42
CA VAL A 35 25.83 18.04 18.85
C VAL A 35 26.96 17.05 19.13
N GLU A 36 27.88 17.39 20.05
CA GLU A 36 28.98 16.53 20.49
C GLU A 36 28.43 15.21 21.05
N ALA A 37 28.80 14.10 20.42
CA ALA A 37 28.63 12.76 20.96
C ALA A 37 29.94 12.32 21.63
N ALA A 38 29.87 11.93 22.90
CA ALA A 38 31.00 11.41 23.67
C ALA A 38 31.54 10.09 23.04
N PRO A 39 32.86 9.86 23.04
CA PRO A 39 33.46 8.72 22.36
C PRO A 39 33.22 7.41 23.14
N LEU A 40 32.68 6.41 22.44
CA LEU A 40 32.54 5.04 22.95
C LEU A 40 33.85 4.27 22.75
N ASP A 41 34.43 3.82 23.86
CA ASP A 41 35.66 3.03 23.96
C ASP A 41 35.45 1.59 23.45
N MET A 42 36.23 1.22 22.44
CA MET A 42 36.08 -0.02 21.66
C MET A 42 37.09 -1.08 22.14
N ARG A 43 37.07 -1.42 23.44
CA ARG A 43 38.02 -2.40 24.03
C ARG A 43 37.45 -3.48 24.94
N ALA A 44 36.14 -3.70 24.99
CA ALA A 44 35.60 -4.74 25.89
C ALA A 44 34.43 -5.53 25.30
N VAL A 45 34.69 -6.46 24.37
CA VAL A 45 33.97 -7.76 24.27
C VAL A 45 34.87 -8.80 23.57
N VAL A 46 35.91 -9.26 24.24
CA VAL A 46 36.54 -10.57 23.95
C VAL A 46 36.64 -11.28 25.29
N ALA A 47 35.65 -12.13 25.59
CA ALA A 47 35.78 -13.34 26.41
C ALA A 47 34.40 -13.91 26.76
N THR A 48 34.37 -15.24 26.88
CA THR A 48 33.35 -16.10 27.50
C THR A 48 32.30 -16.75 26.58
N ALA A 49 32.62 -17.97 26.13
CA ALA A 49 31.67 -19.07 26.01
C ALA A 49 32.37 -20.36 26.51
N PRO A 50 31.69 -21.24 27.30
CA PRO A 50 32.32 -22.37 27.98
C PRO A 50 32.37 -23.65 27.14
N ALA A 51 33.28 -24.54 27.53
CA ALA A 51 33.55 -25.85 26.94
C ALA A 51 32.65 -26.97 27.48
N ALA A 52 32.24 -27.88 26.58
CA ALA A 52 31.84 -29.29 26.78
C ALA A 52 31.37 -29.81 25.39
N ASP A 53 31.53 -31.05 24.94
CA ASP A 53 32.28 -32.26 25.29
C ASP A 53 32.25 -33.13 24.00
N GLY A 54 33.23 -34.00 23.83
CA GLY A 54 33.52 -34.68 22.57
C GLY A 54 32.55 -35.81 22.19
N ARG A 55 32.37 -35.98 20.87
CA ARG A 55 32.27 -37.31 20.24
C ARG A 55 32.68 -37.22 18.77
N ARG A 56 33.75 -37.95 18.44
CA ARG A 56 34.33 -38.12 17.10
C ARG A 56 33.38 -38.88 16.19
N ALA A 57 33.25 -38.42 14.95
CA ALA A 57 32.94 -39.25 13.79
C ALA A 57 33.78 -38.75 12.60
N ASP A 58 34.37 -39.69 11.87
CA ASP A 58 35.47 -39.53 10.93
C ASP A 58 35.19 -38.61 9.74
N ALA A 59 36.12 -37.69 9.46
CA ALA A 59 36.22 -36.98 8.19
C ALA A 59 37.50 -37.43 7.46
N MET A 60 37.32 -38.17 6.37
CA MET A 60 38.38 -38.47 5.40
C MET A 60 38.79 -37.18 4.65
N PRO A 61 40.09 -36.92 4.43
CA PRO A 61 40.52 -35.76 3.66
C PRO A 61 40.33 -36.05 2.16
N VAL A 62 39.43 -35.31 1.50
CA VAL A 62 39.38 -35.30 0.04
C VAL A 62 40.45 -34.33 -0.46
N SER A 63 41.56 -34.87 -0.95
CA SER A 63 42.55 -34.11 -1.71
C SER A 63 42.03 -33.90 -3.14
N LEU A 64 41.89 -32.64 -3.55
CA LEU A 64 41.66 -32.30 -4.95
C LEU A 64 43.00 -32.34 -5.68
N SER A 65 43.26 -33.41 -6.42
CA SER A 65 44.36 -33.43 -7.40
C SER A 65 43.88 -32.80 -8.71
N ILE A 66 44.51 -31.69 -9.09
CA ILE A 66 44.34 -31.09 -10.42
C ILE A 66 45.11 -31.99 -11.38
N ARG A 67 44.40 -32.78 -12.20
CA ARG A 67 45.02 -33.45 -13.34
C ARG A 67 45.30 -32.41 -14.41
N THR A 68 46.57 -32.21 -14.75
CA THR A 68 46.99 -31.63 -16.02
C THR A 68 46.63 -32.60 -17.16
N PRO A 69 46.05 -32.16 -18.27
CA PRO A 69 45.76 -33.04 -19.39
C PRO A 69 47.07 -33.51 -20.02
N THR A 70 47.31 -34.82 -19.99
CA THR A 70 48.28 -35.48 -20.87
C THR A 70 47.59 -35.84 -22.18
N ASP A 71 48.28 -35.61 -23.29
CA ASP A 71 47.85 -35.84 -24.67
C ASP A 71 47.41 -37.28 -24.93
N ALA A 72 46.13 -37.59 -24.71
CA ALA A 72 45.42 -38.75 -25.25
C ALA A 72 43.92 -38.69 -24.87
N ASP A 73 43.17 -37.77 -25.48
CA ASP A 73 41.71 -37.88 -25.64
C ASP A 73 41.29 -36.89 -26.75
N THR A 74 41.68 -37.21 -27.98
CA THR A 74 41.16 -36.55 -29.17
C THR A 74 39.76 -37.09 -29.48
N ASP A 75 38.76 -36.53 -28.82
CA ASP A 75 37.37 -36.61 -29.30
C ASP A 75 36.56 -35.33 -29.00
N ALA A 76 37.24 -34.18 -28.98
CA ALA A 76 36.63 -32.85 -28.83
C ALA A 76 36.00 -32.30 -30.13
N ASN A 77 35.74 -33.16 -31.13
CA ASN A 77 35.14 -32.79 -32.43
C ASN A 77 33.91 -33.63 -32.78
N ALA A 78 33.31 -34.36 -31.84
CA ALA A 78 31.97 -34.89 -32.05
C ALA A 78 31.01 -33.70 -32.26
N PRO A 79 30.35 -33.56 -33.42
CA PRO A 79 29.32 -32.56 -33.59
C PRO A 79 28.28 -32.81 -32.50
N PHE A 80 27.81 -31.76 -31.83
CA PHE A 80 26.56 -31.87 -31.09
C PHE A 80 25.53 -32.45 -32.05
N ASP A 81 25.07 -33.68 -31.80
CA ASP A 81 24.01 -34.29 -32.58
C ASP A 81 22.87 -33.28 -32.67
N ALA A 82 22.63 -32.80 -33.88
CA ALA A 82 21.54 -31.89 -34.16
C ALA A 82 20.25 -32.57 -33.68
N ALA A 83 19.50 -31.86 -32.82
CA ALA A 83 18.18 -32.29 -32.42
C ALA A 83 17.38 -32.74 -33.66
N PRO A 84 16.59 -33.82 -33.59
CA PRO A 84 15.92 -34.39 -34.75
C PRO A 84 15.14 -33.30 -35.51
N ALA A 85 15.47 -33.14 -36.79
CA ALA A 85 14.96 -32.10 -37.69
C ALA A 85 13.45 -32.20 -38.01
N ASP A 86 12.76 -33.19 -37.43
CA ASP A 86 11.35 -33.52 -37.72
C ASP A 86 10.40 -33.23 -36.56
N ALA A 87 10.80 -32.43 -35.57
CA ALA A 87 9.82 -31.76 -34.73
C ALA A 87 9.12 -30.72 -35.60
N ALA A 88 7.95 -31.08 -36.15
CA ALA A 88 7.09 -30.15 -36.88
C ALA A 88 7.07 -28.82 -36.11
N PRO A 89 7.54 -27.70 -36.70
CA PRO A 89 7.50 -26.43 -36.01
C PRO A 89 6.06 -26.24 -35.58
N ILE A 90 5.83 -26.03 -34.29
CA ILE A 90 4.50 -25.66 -33.79
C ILE A 90 4.11 -24.45 -34.63
N GLY A 91 3.24 -24.68 -35.61
CA GLY A 91 2.90 -23.73 -36.67
C GLY A 91 1.99 -22.64 -36.11
N LEU A 92 2.49 -21.91 -35.12
CA LEU A 92 1.89 -20.67 -34.70
C LEU A 92 2.24 -19.67 -35.81
N ASP A 93 1.24 -19.25 -36.56
CA ASP A 93 1.42 -18.17 -37.53
C ASP A 93 2.05 -16.98 -36.82
N ARG A 94 3.26 -16.63 -37.24
CA ARG A 94 4.08 -15.61 -36.61
C ARG A 94 3.38 -14.25 -36.64
N ASP A 95 2.58 -14.00 -37.67
CA ASP A 95 1.83 -12.76 -37.81
C ASP A 95 0.62 -12.72 -36.85
N LEU A 96 0.02 -13.88 -36.54
CA LEU A 96 -1.02 -14.01 -35.51
C LEU A 96 -0.49 -13.79 -34.08
N LEU A 97 0.80 -13.97 -33.82
CA LEU A 97 1.42 -13.71 -32.51
C LEU A 97 1.98 -12.28 -32.39
N VAL A 98 2.66 -11.79 -33.42
CA VAL A 98 3.40 -10.51 -33.35
C VAL A 98 2.44 -9.32 -33.24
N ALA A 99 1.41 -9.25 -34.09
CA ALA A 99 0.48 -8.13 -34.11
C ALA A 99 -0.23 -7.88 -32.76
N PRO A 100 -0.85 -8.88 -32.09
CA PRO A 100 -1.50 -8.66 -30.80
C PRO A 100 -0.51 -8.32 -29.69
N CYS A 101 0.69 -8.93 -29.66
CA CYS A 101 1.72 -8.57 -28.67
C CYS A 101 2.16 -7.11 -28.82
N VAL A 102 2.40 -6.64 -30.05
CA VAL A 102 2.76 -5.25 -30.32
C VAL A 102 1.63 -4.30 -29.95
N ALA A 103 0.38 -4.60 -30.35
CA ALA A 103 -0.78 -3.79 -29.99
C ALA A 103 -0.97 -3.69 -28.47
N TYR A 104 -0.81 -4.81 -27.76
CA TYR A 104 -0.87 -4.86 -26.31
C TYR A 104 0.22 -4.01 -25.65
N LEU A 105 1.47 -4.09 -26.12
CA LEU A 105 2.57 -3.28 -25.60
C LEU A 105 2.33 -1.78 -25.79
N TRP A 106 1.77 -1.36 -26.93
CA TRP A 106 1.37 0.03 -27.16
C TRP A 106 0.26 0.48 -26.21
N LEU A 107 -0.78 -0.33 -26.03
CA LEU A 107 -1.88 -0.04 -25.11
C LEU A 107 -1.38 0.06 -23.66
N PHE A 108 -0.53 -0.88 -23.24
CA PHE A 108 0.07 -0.87 -21.91
C PHE A 108 0.97 0.34 -21.69
N THR A 109 1.73 0.74 -22.70
CA THR A 109 2.56 1.96 -22.67
C THR A 109 1.70 3.20 -22.49
N LEU A 110 0.64 3.35 -23.29
CA LEU A 110 -0.31 4.45 -23.16
C LEU A 110 -0.92 4.50 -21.76
N LEU A 111 -1.40 3.36 -21.25
CA LEU A 111 -1.96 3.26 -19.90
C LEU A 111 -0.94 3.68 -18.84
N THR A 112 0.30 3.21 -18.95
CA THR A 112 1.39 3.56 -18.03
C THR A 112 1.71 5.05 -18.08
N CYS A 113 1.72 5.66 -19.27
CA CYS A 113 1.88 7.12 -19.41
C CYS A 113 0.76 7.90 -18.70
N ILE A 114 -0.48 7.42 -18.74
CA ILE A 114 -1.61 8.05 -18.03
C ILE A 114 -1.40 7.96 -16.51
N TYR A 115 -1.04 6.80 -15.98
CA TYR A 115 -0.72 6.64 -14.55
C TYR A 115 0.48 7.52 -14.14
N ALA A 116 1.55 7.53 -14.94
CA ALA A 116 2.73 8.34 -14.67
C ALA A 116 2.39 9.83 -14.64
N ALA A 117 1.64 10.32 -15.63
CA ALA A 117 1.17 11.71 -15.66
C ALA A 117 0.37 12.05 -14.40
N ARG A 118 -0.56 11.19 -13.97
CA ARG A 118 -1.31 11.37 -12.72
C ARG A 118 -0.38 11.52 -11.51
N HIS A 119 0.58 10.60 -11.34
CA HIS A 119 1.52 10.64 -10.20
C HIS A 119 2.41 11.90 -10.21
N TYR A 120 2.84 12.36 -11.39
CA TYR A 120 3.58 13.62 -11.52
C TYR A 120 2.70 14.83 -11.18
N VAL A 121 1.45 14.88 -11.67
CA VAL A 121 0.51 15.95 -11.30
C VAL A 121 0.29 15.99 -9.79
N PHE A 122 0.10 14.83 -9.15
CA PHE A 122 -0.10 14.76 -7.70
C PHE A 122 1.13 15.23 -6.92
N SER A 123 2.31 14.83 -7.37
CA SER A 123 3.57 15.23 -6.74
C SER A 123 3.85 16.74 -6.90
N VAL A 124 3.62 17.30 -8.09
CA VAL A 124 3.75 18.74 -8.36
C VAL A 124 2.72 19.52 -7.55
N ASP A 125 1.47 19.06 -7.49
CA ASP A 125 0.44 19.67 -6.66
C ASP A 125 0.91 19.74 -5.19
N ARG A 126 1.47 18.65 -4.66
CA ARG A 126 1.90 18.60 -3.27
C ARG A 126 3.16 19.38 -2.95
N LEU A 127 4.06 19.53 -3.93
CA LEU A 127 5.27 20.34 -3.76
C LEU A 127 4.98 21.84 -3.78
N PHE A 128 4.07 22.29 -4.65
CA PHE A 128 3.93 23.71 -4.97
C PHE A 128 2.61 24.34 -4.49
N LYS A 129 1.58 23.54 -4.20
CA LYS A 129 0.31 24.06 -3.68
C LYS A 129 0.21 23.86 -2.17
N PRO A 130 -0.44 24.80 -1.45
CA PRO A 130 -0.72 24.63 -0.04
C PRO A 130 -1.63 23.41 0.19
N GLN A 131 -1.47 22.77 1.34
CA GLN A 131 -2.35 21.69 1.76
C GLN A 131 -3.77 22.22 1.96
N ARG A 132 -4.73 21.70 1.19
CA ARG A 132 -6.14 22.00 1.41
C ARG A 132 -6.60 21.32 2.70
N ALA A 133 -6.87 22.13 3.71
CA ALA A 133 -7.36 21.69 5.02
C ALA A 133 -8.39 22.68 5.59
N PRO A 134 -9.56 22.85 4.91
CA PRO A 134 -10.53 23.89 5.27
C PRO A 134 -11.10 23.74 6.69
N TYR A 135 -11.16 22.52 7.20
CA TYR A 135 -11.72 22.21 8.51
C TYR A 135 -10.69 22.29 9.66
N HIS A 136 -9.41 22.49 9.38
CA HIS A 136 -8.35 22.50 10.38
C HIS A 136 -8.49 23.64 11.40
N ALA A 137 -9.09 24.77 11.00
CA ALA A 137 -9.32 25.90 11.89
C ALA A 137 -10.43 25.64 12.92
N ILE A 138 -11.26 24.60 12.73
CA ILE A 138 -12.36 24.26 13.64
C ILE A 138 -11.78 23.56 14.87
N THR A 139 -11.46 24.37 15.87
CA THR A 139 -10.90 23.91 17.16
C THR A 139 -11.94 23.88 18.26
N HIS A 140 -13.02 24.66 18.09
CA HIS A 140 -14.14 24.80 19.03
C HIS A 140 -15.45 24.76 18.26
N GLY A 141 -16.48 24.15 18.85
CA GLY A 141 -17.80 24.02 18.26
C GLY A 141 -18.69 23.12 19.10
N ASP A 142 -19.98 23.08 18.76
CA ASP A 142 -20.89 22.10 19.35
C ASP A 142 -20.64 20.73 18.72
N TRP A 143 -19.66 20.02 19.26
CA TRP A 143 -19.19 18.74 18.70
C TRP A 143 -20.36 17.74 18.60
N PRO A 144 -20.58 17.05 17.47
CA PRO A 144 -21.67 16.09 17.35
C PRO A 144 -21.47 14.90 18.31
N ARG A 145 -22.54 14.16 18.59
CA ARG A 145 -22.39 12.87 19.29
C ARG A 145 -21.58 11.92 18.41
N LEU A 146 -20.56 11.30 19.00
CA LEU A 146 -19.58 10.47 18.32
C LEU A 146 -19.59 9.07 18.94
N THR A 147 -19.68 8.05 18.09
CA THR A 147 -19.38 6.67 18.45
C THR A 147 -18.07 6.22 17.82
N VAL A 148 -17.09 5.80 18.62
CA VAL A 148 -15.82 5.25 18.14
C VAL A 148 -15.89 3.73 18.19
N PHE A 149 -15.84 3.06 17.06
CA PHE A 149 -15.70 1.61 16.98
C PHE A 149 -14.23 1.21 16.93
N VAL A 150 -13.83 0.25 17.76
CA VAL A 150 -12.48 -0.36 17.72
C VAL A 150 -12.63 -1.82 17.32
N ALA A 151 -12.30 -2.16 16.07
CA ALA A 151 -12.43 -3.52 15.56
C ALA A 151 -11.29 -4.40 16.11
N ALA A 152 -11.65 -5.51 16.77
CA ALA A 152 -10.71 -6.43 17.38
C ALA A 152 -11.09 -7.90 17.12
N HIS A 153 -10.11 -8.70 16.69
CA HIS A 153 -10.18 -10.16 16.64
C HIS A 153 -8.78 -10.70 16.95
N ASN A 154 -8.60 -11.34 18.11
CA ASN A 154 -7.32 -11.83 18.62
C ASN A 154 -6.23 -10.75 18.83
N GLU A 155 -6.61 -9.59 19.36
CA GLU A 155 -5.76 -8.39 19.50
C GLU A 155 -5.26 -8.14 20.95
N GLU A 156 -5.05 -9.20 21.73
CA GLU A 156 -4.61 -9.09 23.14
C GLU A 156 -3.31 -8.29 23.32
N ALA A 157 -2.44 -8.29 22.31
CA ALA A 157 -1.14 -7.61 22.36
C ALA A 157 -1.22 -6.07 22.23
N VAL A 158 -2.34 -5.53 21.72
CA VAL A 158 -2.42 -4.12 21.30
C VAL A 158 -3.70 -3.41 21.76
N VAL A 159 -4.78 -4.14 22.04
CA VAL A 159 -6.10 -3.56 22.31
C VAL A 159 -6.11 -2.61 23.50
N VAL A 160 -5.35 -2.94 24.56
CA VAL A 160 -5.27 -2.10 25.77
C VAL A 160 -4.68 -0.73 25.44
N ASP A 161 -3.57 -0.67 24.70
CA ASP A 161 -2.91 0.59 24.34
C ASP A 161 -3.84 1.49 23.51
N CYS A 162 -4.57 0.91 22.55
CA CYS A 162 -5.53 1.64 21.73
C CYS A 162 -6.67 2.24 22.59
N LEU A 163 -7.24 1.44 23.50
CA LEU A 163 -8.32 1.91 24.36
C LEU A 163 -7.83 2.97 25.36
N MET A 164 -6.65 2.81 25.93
CA MET A 164 -6.05 3.81 26.82
C MET A 164 -5.75 5.12 26.09
N ALA A 165 -5.26 5.05 24.84
CA ALA A 165 -5.06 6.23 24.00
C ALA A 165 -6.39 6.95 23.69
N LEU A 166 -7.47 6.21 23.44
CA LEU A 166 -8.81 6.79 23.26
C LEU A 166 -9.38 7.40 24.54
N LEU A 167 -9.10 6.83 25.72
CA LEU A 167 -9.49 7.43 27.00
C LEU A 167 -8.78 8.76 27.30
N ALA A 168 -7.59 8.97 26.71
CA ALA A 168 -6.83 10.22 26.79
C ALA A 168 -7.31 11.30 25.79
N THR A 169 -8.37 11.05 25.03
CA THR A 169 -8.88 12.03 24.05
C THR A 169 -9.39 13.32 24.68
N THR A 170 -9.33 14.41 23.89
CA THR A 170 -9.86 15.73 24.24
C THR A 170 -11.30 15.94 23.76
N TYR A 171 -11.95 14.93 23.17
CA TYR A 171 -13.35 14.99 22.75
C TYR A 171 -14.28 15.10 23.99
N PRO A 172 -15.38 15.88 23.94
CA PRO A 172 -16.30 15.99 25.06
C PRO A 172 -16.86 14.63 25.50
N ARG A 173 -16.67 14.27 26.78
CA ARG A 173 -17.00 12.95 27.33
C ARG A 173 -18.50 12.64 27.28
N ASP A 174 -19.35 13.64 27.48
CA ASP A 174 -20.81 13.54 27.40
C ASP A 174 -21.34 13.28 25.97
N ARG A 175 -20.47 13.45 24.97
CA ARG A 175 -20.75 13.23 23.54
C ARG A 175 -19.97 12.08 22.92
N LEU A 176 -19.17 11.37 23.71
CA LEU A 176 -18.35 10.27 23.26
C LEU A 176 -18.88 8.92 23.75
N THR A 177 -18.89 7.94 22.88
CA THR A 177 -19.04 6.53 23.26
C THR A 177 -17.99 5.72 22.51
N ILE A 178 -17.22 4.89 23.22
CA ILE A 178 -16.21 4.00 22.64
C ILE A 178 -16.77 2.59 22.69
N VAL A 179 -16.83 1.92 21.55
CA VAL A 179 -17.37 0.56 21.38
C VAL A 179 -16.26 -0.34 20.86
N PRO A 180 -15.52 -1.01 21.75
CA PRO A 180 -14.66 -2.13 21.37
C PRO A 180 -15.52 -3.25 20.77
N VAL A 181 -15.32 -3.56 19.49
CA VAL A 181 -16.02 -4.62 18.76
C VAL A 181 -15.13 -5.85 18.74
N ASN A 182 -15.31 -6.74 19.72
CA ASN A 182 -14.59 -8.00 19.80
C ASN A 182 -15.31 -9.08 18.98
N ASP A 183 -14.78 -9.43 17.81
CA ASP A 183 -15.34 -10.44 16.93
C ASP A 183 -14.72 -11.81 17.20
N ARG A 184 -15.37 -12.67 17.99
CA ARG A 184 -15.04 -14.11 18.11
C ARG A 184 -13.57 -14.38 18.44
N SER A 185 -12.96 -13.55 19.30
CA SER A 185 -11.57 -13.78 19.74
C SER A 185 -11.46 -15.06 20.57
N THR A 186 -10.39 -15.80 20.34
CA THR A 186 -10.00 -17.02 21.05
C THR A 186 -8.88 -16.78 22.06
N ASP A 187 -8.27 -15.60 22.04
CA ASP A 187 -7.22 -15.17 22.97
C ASP A 187 -7.80 -14.32 24.14
N ASN A 188 -6.95 -13.64 24.90
CA ASN A 188 -7.35 -12.85 26.05
C ASN A 188 -7.98 -11.47 25.71
N THR A 189 -8.24 -11.17 24.44
CA THR A 189 -8.79 -9.87 24.00
C THR A 189 -10.06 -9.47 24.74
N ARG A 190 -10.97 -10.43 24.95
CA ARG A 190 -12.24 -10.18 25.67
C ARG A 190 -11.98 -9.66 27.08
N ALA A 191 -11.22 -10.40 27.87
CA ALA A 191 -10.98 -10.06 29.27
C ALA A 191 -10.21 -8.74 29.41
N LEU A 192 -9.28 -8.45 28.50
CA LEU A 192 -8.56 -7.18 28.49
C LEU A 192 -9.47 -5.99 28.17
N ILE A 193 -10.40 -6.14 27.22
CA ILE A 193 -11.42 -5.12 26.95
C ILE A 193 -12.28 -4.88 28.20
N ASP A 194 -12.72 -5.94 28.87
CA ASP A 194 -13.54 -5.86 30.09
C ASP A 194 -12.80 -5.15 31.24
N GLN A 195 -11.49 -5.41 31.39
CA GLN A 195 -10.65 -4.71 32.37
C GLN A 195 -10.59 -3.21 32.11
N VAL A 196 -10.38 -2.78 30.86
CA VAL A 196 -10.35 -1.36 30.52
C VAL A 196 -11.75 -0.72 30.65
N GLN A 197 -12.81 -1.47 30.33
CA GLN A 197 -14.18 -1.03 30.53
C GLN A 197 -14.48 -0.72 32.01
N ALA A 198 -13.97 -1.52 32.94
CA ALA A 198 -14.14 -1.28 34.37
C ALA A 198 -13.52 0.06 34.85
N LEU A 199 -12.50 0.58 34.14
CA LEU A 199 -11.87 1.87 34.44
C LEU A 199 -12.71 3.06 33.95
N ALA A 200 -13.56 2.87 32.92
CA ALA A 200 -14.33 3.93 32.29
C ALA A 200 -15.74 3.44 31.86
N PRO A 201 -16.58 3.00 32.81
CA PRO A 201 -17.82 2.29 32.51
C PRO A 201 -18.84 3.14 31.74
N ASP A 202 -18.79 4.46 31.87
CA ASP A 202 -19.70 5.37 31.17
C ASP A 202 -19.31 5.61 29.71
N LEU A 203 -18.02 5.52 29.38
CA LEU A 203 -17.48 5.81 28.05
C LEU A 203 -17.33 4.55 27.20
N ILE A 204 -16.86 3.44 27.79
CA ILE A 204 -16.57 2.20 27.07
C ILE A 204 -17.77 1.26 27.17
N LYS A 205 -18.33 0.89 26.01
CA LYS A 205 -19.45 -0.03 25.87
C LYS A 205 -19.03 -1.18 24.95
N PRO A 206 -18.38 -2.24 25.48
CA PRO A 206 -17.92 -3.36 24.68
C PRO A 206 -19.07 -4.05 23.97
N PHE A 207 -18.83 -4.41 22.71
CA PHE A 207 -19.67 -5.33 21.97
C PHE A 207 -18.88 -6.60 21.68
N HIS A 208 -19.23 -7.67 22.37
CA HIS A 208 -18.66 -8.99 22.10
C HIS A 208 -19.60 -9.78 21.21
N ARG A 209 -19.05 -10.25 20.10
CA ARG A 209 -19.75 -11.00 19.08
C ARG A 209 -19.24 -12.42 19.09
N ASP A 210 -20.10 -13.37 19.42
CA ASP A 210 -19.75 -14.78 19.58
C ASP A 210 -20.14 -15.66 18.37
N SER A 211 -20.93 -15.12 17.45
CA SER A 211 -21.43 -15.85 16.28
C SER A 211 -21.59 -14.92 15.07
N GLY A 212 -21.91 -15.51 13.91
CA GLY A 212 -22.09 -14.79 12.64
C GLY A 212 -20.90 -14.87 11.69
N LYS A 213 -21.06 -14.25 10.52
CA LYS A 213 -20.07 -14.27 9.43
C LYS A 213 -18.76 -13.60 9.87
N PRO A 214 -17.58 -14.17 9.57
CA PRO A 214 -16.30 -13.56 9.91
C PRO A 214 -16.01 -12.29 9.14
N GLY A 215 -15.20 -11.42 9.76
CA GLY A 215 -14.60 -10.26 9.12
C GLY A 215 -15.06 -8.94 9.73
N LYS A 216 -14.19 -7.93 9.60
CA LYS A 216 -14.38 -6.59 10.14
C LYS A 216 -15.71 -5.96 9.71
N ALA A 217 -16.04 -6.02 8.41
CA ALA A 217 -17.29 -5.46 7.89
C ALA A 217 -18.54 -6.09 8.53
N ALA A 218 -18.57 -7.41 8.70
CA ALA A 218 -19.68 -8.11 9.34
C ALA A 218 -19.80 -7.75 10.83
N ALA A 219 -18.67 -7.67 11.53
CA ALA A 219 -18.64 -7.26 12.94
C ALA A 219 -19.11 -5.81 13.13
N LEU A 220 -18.64 -4.88 12.29
CA LEU A 220 -19.07 -3.47 12.30
C LEU A 220 -20.55 -3.32 11.95
N LYS A 221 -21.06 -4.09 10.99
CA LYS A 221 -22.48 -4.15 10.63
C LYS A 221 -23.35 -4.52 11.83
N ASP A 222 -22.99 -5.58 12.56
CA ASP A 222 -23.73 -6.02 13.75
C ASP A 222 -23.60 -5.01 14.91
N ALA A 223 -22.45 -4.32 14.99
CA ALA A 223 -22.18 -3.29 15.99
C ALA A 223 -22.92 -1.97 15.73
N LEU A 224 -23.46 -1.72 14.52
CA LEU A 224 -24.15 -0.47 14.19
C LEU A 224 -25.31 -0.14 15.13
N ARG A 225 -25.94 -1.14 15.75
CA ARG A 225 -27.01 -0.93 16.75
C ARG A 225 -26.56 -0.17 18.00
N PHE A 226 -25.25 -0.08 18.25
CA PHE A 226 -24.67 0.67 19.37
C PHE A 226 -24.37 2.12 19.03
N ILE A 227 -24.56 2.55 17.77
CA ILE A 227 -24.29 3.93 17.40
C ILE A 227 -25.18 4.90 18.17
N ARG A 228 -24.55 5.92 18.72
CA ARG A 228 -25.21 7.05 19.37
C ARG A 228 -24.88 8.32 18.60
N GLY A 229 -25.91 8.95 18.05
CA GLY A 229 -25.78 10.14 17.20
C GLY A 229 -25.50 9.81 15.73
N ASP A 230 -24.96 10.81 15.03
CA ASP A 230 -24.89 10.79 13.57
C ASP A 230 -23.51 10.43 13.02
N ILE A 231 -22.46 10.46 13.85
CA ILE A 231 -21.08 10.26 13.39
C ILE A 231 -20.48 9.03 14.07
N MET A 232 -19.84 8.19 13.27
CA MET A 232 -18.98 7.11 13.77
C MET A 232 -17.54 7.31 13.30
N VAL A 233 -16.58 6.88 14.11
CA VAL A 233 -15.17 6.75 13.72
C VAL A 233 -14.73 5.32 13.95
N VAL A 234 -13.97 4.75 13.02
CA VAL A 234 -13.48 3.37 13.09
C VAL A 234 -11.96 3.36 13.26
N PHE A 235 -11.48 2.57 14.22
CA PHE A 235 -10.07 2.20 14.36
C PHE A 235 -9.91 0.69 14.36
N ASP A 236 -8.80 0.20 13.83
CA ASP A 236 -8.31 -1.14 14.16
C ASP A 236 -7.60 -1.11 15.52
N ALA A 237 -7.61 -2.23 16.24
CA ALA A 237 -7.11 -2.29 17.62
C ALA A 237 -5.60 -2.03 17.78
N ASP A 238 -4.81 -2.04 16.70
CA ASP A 238 -3.37 -1.73 16.73
C ASP A 238 -3.03 -0.25 16.61
N TYR A 239 -4.03 0.62 16.43
CA TYR A 239 -3.83 2.04 16.20
C TYR A 239 -3.68 2.84 17.49
N LEU A 240 -2.82 3.86 17.47
CA LEU A 240 -2.59 4.76 18.59
C LEU A 240 -3.06 6.19 18.26
N PRO A 241 -4.32 6.53 18.56
CA PRO A 241 -4.86 7.87 18.32
C PRO A 241 -4.32 8.87 19.35
N ARG A 242 -3.85 10.04 18.87
CA ARG A 242 -3.44 11.14 19.76
C ARG A 242 -4.64 11.88 20.36
N PRO A 243 -4.49 12.59 21.49
CA PRO A 243 -5.61 13.22 22.20
C PRO A 243 -6.52 14.15 21.35
N GLY A 244 -5.96 14.86 20.37
CA GLY A 244 -6.71 15.77 19.48
C GLY A 244 -7.37 15.12 18.26
N LEU A 245 -7.04 13.86 17.95
CA LEU A 245 -7.35 13.26 16.65
C LEU A 245 -8.85 13.16 16.37
N LEU A 246 -9.67 12.79 17.36
CA LEU A 246 -11.12 12.64 17.16
C LEU A 246 -11.77 13.95 16.73
N LYS A 247 -11.35 15.10 17.28
CA LYS A 247 -11.88 16.41 16.88
C LYS A 247 -11.54 16.72 15.43
N GLU A 248 -10.31 16.44 15.01
CA GLU A 248 -9.87 16.66 13.63
C GLU A 248 -10.63 15.77 12.64
N LEU A 249 -10.80 14.49 12.95
CA LEU A 249 -11.59 13.56 12.13
C LEU A 249 -13.08 13.94 12.06
N VAL A 250 -13.61 14.55 13.14
CA VAL A 250 -15.02 14.93 13.20
C VAL A 250 -15.31 16.29 12.57
N ALA A 251 -14.34 17.22 12.58
CA ALA A 251 -14.54 18.59 12.10
C ALA A 251 -15.12 18.69 10.67
N PRO A 252 -14.74 17.85 9.68
CA PRO A 252 -15.37 17.92 8.36
C PRO A 252 -16.87 17.62 8.34
N PHE A 253 -17.42 16.91 9.33
CA PHE A 253 -18.85 16.60 9.38
C PHE A 253 -19.74 17.78 9.78
N PHE A 254 -19.17 18.95 10.09
CA PHE A 254 -19.96 20.19 10.11
C PHE A 254 -20.46 20.57 8.71
N ASP A 255 -19.83 20.06 7.66
CA ASP A 255 -20.31 20.12 6.29
C ASP A 255 -21.30 18.96 6.03
N PRO A 256 -22.58 19.23 5.72
CA PRO A 256 -23.59 18.21 5.52
C PRO A 256 -23.33 17.32 4.30
N GLU A 257 -22.53 17.75 3.33
CA GLU A 257 -22.19 16.97 2.11
C GLU A 257 -21.11 15.91 2.39
N VAL A 258 -20.40 16.01 3.52
CA VAL A 258 -19.36 15.06 3.90
C VAL A 258 -19.99 13.78 4.44
N GLY A 259 -19.82 12.70 3.69
CA GLY A 259 -20.26 11.35 4.04
C GLY A 259 -19.18 10.54 4.76
N ALA A 260 -17.90 10.76 4.40
CA ALA A 260 -16.77 10.08 5.02
C ALA A 260 -15.54 10.97 5.17
N VAL A 261 -14.72 10.65 6.17
CA VAL A 261 -13.44 11.30 6.45
C VAL A 261 -12.37 10.24 6.64
N MET A 262 -11.15 10.50 6.15
CA MET A 262 -9.99 9.65 6.37
C MET A 262 -8.79 10.48 6.83
N GLY A 263 -8.16 10.05 7.92
CA GLY A 263 -6.90 10.61 8.41
C GLY A 263 -5.68 9.96 7.77
N ARG A 264 -4.50 10.40 8.20
CA ARG A 264 -3.21 9.87 7.75
C ARG A 264 -2.76 8.72 8.65
N VAL A 265 -2.37 7.61 8.03
CA VAL A 265 -1.76 6.47 8.74
C VAL A 265 -0.24 6.54 8.63
N VAL A 266 0.44 6.42 9.76
CA VAL A 266 1.91 6.49 9.85
C VAL A 266 2.46 5.25 10.57
N PRO A 267 3.40 4.50 9.98
CA PRO A 267 4.00 3.36 10.67
C PRO A 267 4.76 3.77 11.94
N GLN A 268 4.45 3.13 13.06
CA GLN A 268 5.15 3.38 14.34
C GLN A 268 6.46 2.59 14.45
N ASN A 269 6.48 1.36 13.96
CA ASN A 269 7.62 0.45 14.03
C ASN A 269 8.52 0.60 12.80
N ALA A 270 8.52 1.77 12.16
CA ALA A 270 9.28 2.02 10.94
C ALA A 270 10.77 1.68 11.07
N ASP A 271 11.36 1.84 12.26
CA ASP A 271 12.79 1.60 12.48
C ASP A 271 13.14 0.18 12.94
N SER A 272 12.15 -0.74 13.06
CA SER A 272 12.38 -2.09 13.58
C SER A 272 13.22 -2.96 12.64
N ASN A 273 12.99 -2.90 11.34
CA ASN A 273 13.79 -3.59 10.34
C ASN A 273 13.68 -2.95 8.94
N LEU A 274 14.42 -3.50 7.97
CA LEU A 274 14.44 -2.98 6.60
C LEU A 274 13.04 -2.97 5.97
N LEU A 275 12.24 -4.04 6.11
CA LEU A 275 10.90 -4.10 5.56
C LEU A 275 10.02 -2.98 6.12
N ALA A 276 10.01 -2.78 7.44
CA ALA A 276 9.23 -1.72 8.07
C ALA A 276 9.63 -0.32 7.55
N ARG A 277 10.93 -0.08 7.28
CA ARG A 277 11.41 1.18 6.67
C ARG A 277 10.93 1.37 5.23
N LEU A 278 10.91 0.30 4.43
CA LEU A 278 10.40 0.36 3.06
C LEU A 278 8.89 0.62 3.05
N LEU A 279 8.15 -0.01 3.97
CA LEU A 279 6.71 0.21 4.13
C LEU A 279 6.38 1.63 4.61
N ASP A 280 7.20 2.22 5.48
CA ASP A 280 7.06 3.64 5.85
C ASP A 280 7.17 4.57 4.64
N LEU A 281 8.12 4.32 3.73
CA LEU A 281 8.21 5.09 2.48
C LEU A 281 6.98 4.89 1.60
N GLU A 282 6.51 3.65 1.42
CA GLU A 282 5.29 3.34 0.65
C GLU A 282 4.07 4.06 1.24
N ARG A 283 3.91 4.01 2.56
CA ARG A 283 2.84 4.71 3.30
C ARG A 283 2.95 6.22 3.16
N ALA A 284 4.16 6.78 3.23
CA ALA A 284 4.39 8.19 3.01
C ALA A 284 3.94 8.60 1.59
N GLY A 285 4.37 7.91 0.53
CA GLY A 285 3.92 8.20 -0.83
C GLY A 285 2.39 8.16 -0.98
N GLY A 286 1.76 7.11 -0.46
CA GLY A 286 0.30 6.93 -0.52
C GLY A 286 -0.48 7.99 0.26
N TYR A 287 -0.14 8.24 1.51
CA TYR A 287 -0.91 9.14 2.37
C TYR A 287 -0.50 10.61 2.21
N GLN A 288 0.80 10.93 2.30
CA GLN A 288 1.31 12.31 2.26
C GLN A 288 1.09 12.99 0.92
N VAL A 289 1.18 12.21 -0.17
CA VAL A 289 1.11 12.73 -1.53
C VAL A 289 -0.16 12.29 -2.22
N ASN A 290 -0.35 11.00 -2.44
CA ASN A 290 -1.42 10.51 -3.32
C ASN A 290 -2.82 10.88 -2.81
N GLN A 291 -3.13 10.61 -1.54
CA GLN A 291 -4.43 10.94 -0.92
C GLN A 291 -4.62 12.45 -0.74
N GLN A 292 -3.59 13.18 -0.29
CA GLN A 292 -3.70 14.64 -0.13
C GLN A 292 -3.83 15.36 -1.47
N ALA A 293 -3.15 14.92 -2.53
CA ALA A 293 -3.28 15.49 -3.86
C ALA A 293 -4.71 15.32 -4.40
N ARG A 294 -5.31 14.15 -4.22
CA ARG A 294 -6.73 13.93 -4.56
C ARG A 294 -7.65 14.90 -3.83
N ASN A 295 -7.42 15.15 -2.55
CA ASN A 295 -8.22 16.08 -1.77
C ASN A 295 -8.00 17.55 -2.21
N ASN A 296 -6.75 17.94 -2.50
CA ASN A 296 -6.42 19.25 -3.05
C ASN A 296 -7.13 19.51 -4.38
N LEU A 297 -7.15 18.51 -5.26
CA LEU A 297 -7.67 18.59 -6.63
C LEU A 297 -9.17 18.29 -6.75
N ASN A 298 -9.89 18.08 -5.64
CA ASN A 298 -11.30 17.63 -5.62
C ASN A 298 -11.54 16.35 -6.44
N LEU A 299 -10.64 15.37 -6.35
CA LEU A 299 -10.78 14.06 -6.99
C LEU A 299 -11.42 13.05 -6.03
N VAL A 300 -10.97 11.79 -6.02
CA VAL A 300 -11.59 10.71 -5.23
C VAL A 300 -10.68 10.23 -4.09
N PRO A 301 -10.52 10.99 -2.98
CA PRO A 301 -9.84 10.46 -1.81
C PRO A 301 -10.49 9.16 -1.32
N GLN A 302 -9.68 8.17 -1.00
CA GLN A 302 -10.15 6.88 -0.51
C GLN A 302 -10.43 6.91 1.00
N TYR A 303 -11.55 6.34 1.43
CA TYR A 303 -11.77 5.94 2.82
C TYR A 303 -11.04 4.62 3.07
N GLY A 304 -10.13 4.59 4.06
CA GLY A 304 -9.19 3.47 4.29
C GLY A 304 -9.61 2.49 5.38
N GLY A 305 -10.88 2.49 5.81
CA GLY A 305 -11.43 1.49 6.73
C GLY A 305 -11.06 1.68 8.21
N THR A 306 -10.04 2.46 8.52
CA THR A 306 -9.54 2.78 9.88
C THR A 306 -9.05 4.22 9.90
N VAL A 307 -8.89 4.84 11.07
CA VAL A 307 -8.54 6.28 11.18
C VAL A 307 -9.50 7.13 10.35
N GLY A 308 -10.77 6.74 10.34
CA GLY A 308 -11.75 7.29 9.42
C GLY A 308 -13.11 7.41 10.08
N GLY A 309 -13.83 8.47 9.71
CA GLY A 309 -15.19 8.74 10.13
C GLY A 309 -16.20 8.47 9.04
N ILE A 310 -17.41 8.10 9.41
CA ILE A 310 -18.55 7.99 8.49
C ILE A 310 -19.78 8.63 9.13
N ARG A 311 -20.54 9.40 8.34
CA ARG A 311 -21.86 9.90 8.72
C ARG A 311 -22.88 8.77 8.60
N LYS A 312 -23.64 8.51 9.67
CA LYS A 312 -24.70 7.50 9.70
C LYS A 312 -25.70 7.66 8.56
N GLY A 313 -26.18 8.88 8.31
CA GLY A 313 -27.10 9.14 7.19
C GLY A 313 -26.51 8.80 5.82
N ALA A 314 -25.20 9.03 5.62
CA ALA A 314 -24.51 8.65 4.39
C ALA A 314 -24.37 7.12 4.29
N LEU A 315 -24.00 6.46 5.39
CA LEU A 315 -23.92 4.99 5.47
C LEU A 315 -25.27 4.33 5.17
N ASP A 316 -26.35 4.84 5.76
CA ASP A 316 -27.71 4.34 5.54
C ASP A 316 -28.14 4.53 4.08
N ALA A 317 -27.84 5.70 3.49
CA ALA A 317 -28.16 6.00 2.09
C ALA A 317 -27.46 5.06 1.09
N VAL A 318 -26.33 4.47 1.46
CA VAL A 318 -25.60 3.50 0.63
C VAL A 318 -25.82 2.04 1.04
N GLY A 319 -26.82 1.77 1.89
CA GLY A 319 -27.23 0.42 2.27
C GLY A 319 -26.41 -0.23 3.41
N GLY A 320 -25.64 0.55 4.17
CA GLY A 320 -24.87 0.05 5.31
C GLY A 320 -23.50 -0.53 4.96
N TRP A 321 -22.96 -1.34 5.87
CA TRP A 321 -21.72 -2.09 5.64
C TRP A 321 -21.97 -3.33 4.77
N CYS A 322 -21.21 -3.47 3.68
CA CYS A 322 -21.21 -4.66 2.84
C CYS A 322 -20.16 -5.65 3.35
N ASP A 323 -20.60 -6.85 3.74
CA ASP A 323 -19.74 -7.92 4.26
C ASP A 323 -19.32 -8.95 3.18
N ASP A 324 -19.67 -8.71 1.92
CA ASP A 324 -19.44 -9.61 0.78
C ASP A 324 -18.16 -9.29 -0.02
N THR A 325 -17.38 -8.30 0.43
CA THR A 325 -16.11 -7.86 -0.15
C THR A 325 -14.99 -7.98 0.86
N LEU A 326 -13.76 -8.27 0.39
CA LEU A 326 -12.56 -8.23 1.23
C LEU A 326 -11.99 -6.82 1.43
N ALA A 327 -12.46 -5.84 0.66
CA ALA A 327 -12.06 -4.43 0.73
C ALA A 327 -13.31 -3.57 0.97
N GLU A 328 -13.83 -3.63 2.20
CA GLU A 328 -15.04 -2.90 2.60
C GLU A 328 -14.87 -1.38 2.52
N ASP A 329 -13.63 -0.92 2.65
CA ASP A 329 -13.20 0.47 2.65
C ASP A 329 -13.27 1.10 1.25
N THR A 330 -12.76 0.38 0.26
CA THR A 330 -12.81 0.73 -1.16
C THR A 330 -14.25 0.63 -1.66
N ASP A 331 -14.97 -0.43 -1.29
CA ASP A 331 -16.39 -0.56 -1.58
C ASP A 331 -17.21 0.61 -1.04
N MET A 332 -16.99 1.01 0.22
CA MET A 332 -17.61 2.19 0.82
C MET A 332 -17.29 3.47 0.04
N THR A 333 -16.02 3.67 -0.33
CA THR A 333 -15.56 4.84 -1.09
C THR A 333 -16.37 5.01 -2.38
N TYR A 334 -16.54 3.92 -3.15
CA TYR A 334 -17.26 3.99 -4.42
C TYR A 334 -18.77 4.10 -4.27
N ARG A 335 -19.37 3.45 -3.27
CA ARG A 335 -20.81 3.62 -3.01
C ARG A 335 -21.14 5.04 -2.59
N LEU A 336 -20.31 5.68 -1.77
CA LEU A 336 -20.45 7.09 -1.41
C LEU A 336 -20.29 8.00 -2.63
N LEU A 337 -19.24 7.78 -3.44
CA LEU A 337 -19.01 8.54 -4.68
C LEU A 337 -20.18 8.46 -5.65
N LEU A 338 -20.76 7.27 -5.85
CA LEU A 338 -21.88 7.05 -6.78
C LEU A 338 -23.20 7.67 -6.29
N SER A 339 -23.30 7.94 -4.99
CA SER A 339 -24.47 8.53 -4.32
C SER A 339 -24.24 10.00 -3.95
N ASP A 340 -23.28 10.68 -4.60
CA ASP A 340 -22.97 12.11 -4.45
C ASP A 340 -22.55 12.53 -3.03
N TRP A 341 -22.02 11.59 -2.25
CA TRP A 341 -21.41 11.89 -0.95
C TRP A 341 -19.94 12.20 -1.09
N ARG A 342 -19.47 13.20 -0.35
CA ARG A 342 -18.06 13.60 -0.36
C ARG A 342 -17.23 12.80 0.65
N THR A 343 -16.08 12.31 0.19
CA THR A 343 -15.00 11.80 1.05
C THR A 343 -13.92 12.86 1.21
N VAL A 344 -13.59 13.21 2.45
CA VAL A 344 -12.54 14.20 2.78
C VAL A 344 -11.32 13.49 3.34
N TYR A 345 -10.13 13.87 2.88
CA TYR A 345 -8.87 13.37 3.42
C TYR A 345 -8.14 14.45 4.22
N LEU A 346 -7.62 14.08 5.39
CA LEU A 346 -6.97 14.95 6.34
C LEU A 346 -5.53 14.49 6.60
N ASN A 347 -4.58 15.04 5.84
CA ASN A 347 -3.18 14.66 5.96
C ASN A 347 -2.53 14.98 7.34
N HIS A 348 -3.04 15.99 8.06
CA HIS A 348 -2.56 16.36 9.39
C HIS A 348 -3.14 15.51 10.53
N ALA A 349 -4.21 14.76 10.25
CA ALA A 349 -4.89 13.90 11.22
C ALA A 349 -4.18 12.55 11.28
N GLU A 350 -2.96 12.55 11.85
CA GLU A 350 -2.09 11.37 11.92
C GLU A 350 -2.50 10.40 13.03
N CYS A 351 -2.44 9.10 12.71
CA CYS A 351 -2.56 8.01 13.66
C CYS A 351 -1.56 6.90 13.31
N TYR A 352 -1.04 6.24 14.34
CA TYR A 352 0.11 5.36 14.21
C TYR A 352 -0.29 3.88 14.17
N GLU A 353 0.20 3.12 13.19
CA GLU A 353 -0.09 1.68 12.98
C GLU A 353 1.15 0.79 13.13
N GLU A 354 0.93 -0.52 13.29
CA GLU A 354 1.99 -1.52 13.13
C GLU A 354 2.05 -2.07 11.71
N VAL A 355 3.20 -1.93 11.07
CA VAL A 355 3.44 -2.56 9.76
C VAL A 355 4.08 -3.93 9.91
N PRO A 356 3.86 -4.84 8.93
CA PRO A 356 4.49 -6.16 8.93
C PRO A 356 6.02 -6.10 8.99
N GLU A 357 6.60 -6.96 9.83
CA GLU A 357 8.06 -7.11 9.96
C GLU A 357 8.62 -8.28 9.16
N ARG A 358 7.75 -9.11 8.56
CA ARG A 358 8.15 -10.28 7.76
C ARG A 358 7.49 -10.27 6.38
N TRP A 359 8.28 -10.59 5.34
CA TRP A 359 7.82 -10.61 3.95
C TRP A 359 6.64 -11.56 3.71
N ALA A 360 6.60 -12.72 4.36
CA ALA A 360 5.49 -13.66 4.23
C ALA A 360 4.15 -13.04 4.72
N VAL A 361 4.20 -12.26 5.81
CA VAL A 361 3.02 -11.56 6.34
C VAL A 361 2.60 -10.45 5.37
N ARG A 362 3.56 -9.67 4.86
CA ARG A 362 3.32 -8.63 3.85
C ARG A 362 2.71 -9.19 2.55
N ALA A 363 3.22 -10.32 2.05
CA ALA A 363 2.71 -10.95 0.84
C ALA A 363 1.24 -11.36 0.99
N ARG A 364 0.87 -11.99 2.12
CA ARG A 364 -0.53 -12.33 2.43
C ARG A 364 -1.44 -11.10 2.51
N GLN A 365 -0.94 -10.03 3.13
CA GLN A 365 -1.65 -8.75 3.21
C GLN A 365 -1.90 -8.17 1.82
N LEU A 366 -0.88 -8.12 0.95
CA LEU A 366 -1.00 -7.66 -0.43
C LEU A 366 -1.96 -8.52 -1.25
N THR A 367 -1.89 -9.84 -1.13
CA THR A 367 -2.81 -10.75 -1.81
C THR A 367 -4.26 -10.46 -1.43
N ARG A 368 -4.54 -10.29 -0.13
CA ARG A 368 -5.89 -9.96 0.37
C ARG A 368 -6.38 -8.62 -0.18
N TRP A 369 -5.54 -7.58 -0.12
CA TRP A 369 -5.88 -6.25 -0.64
C TRP A 369 -6.14 -6.28 -2.15
N ALA A 370 -5.27 -6.93 -2.92
CA ALA A 370 -5.43 -7.07 -4.36
C ALA A 370 -6.72 -7.83 -4.72
N LYS A 371 -7.04 -8.91 -4.00
CA LYS A 371 -8.31 -9.65 -4.21
C LYS A 371 -9.52 -8.75 -3.96
N GLY A 372 -9.60 -8.11 -2.79
CA GLY A 372 -10.72 -7.25 -2.43
C GLY A 372 -10.88 -6.06 -3.36
N HIS A 373 -9.77 -5.37 -3.68
CA HIS A 373 -9.80 -4.23 -4.58
C HIS A 373 -10.25 -4.62 -5.99
N ASN A 374 -9.80 -5.76 -6.51
CA ASN A 374 -10.23 -6.22 -7.83
C ASN A 374 -11.70 -6.68 -7.87
N GLN A 375 -12.26 -7.14 -6.75
CA GLN A 375 -13.72 -7.35 -6.65
C GLN A 375 -14.47 -6.01 -6.80
N THR A 376 -13.99 -4.95 -6.14
CA THR A 376 -14.59 -3.61 -6.26
C THR A 376 -14.40 -3.01 -7.66
N LEU A 377 -13.27 -3.27 -8.32
CA LEU A 377 -13.03 -2.89 -9.72
C LEU A 377 -14.12 -3.46 -10.63
N LEU A 378 -14.37 -4.77 -10.55
CA LEU A 378 -15.38 -5.44 -11.37
C LEU A 378 -16.79 -4.91 -11.08
N ARG A 379 -17.08 -4.56 -9.82
CA ARG A 379 -18.40 -4.04 -9.40
C ARG A 379 -18.62 -2.59 -9.84
N TYR A 380 -17.59 -1.73 -9.79
CA TYR A 380 -17.78 -0.28 -9.85
C TYR A 380 -17.13 0.43 -11.04
N LEU A 381 -16.27 -0.22 -11.85
CA LEU A 381 -15.62 0.44 -12.99
C LEU A 381 -16.63 1.07 -13.96
N VAL A 382 -17.60 0.27 -14.42
CA VAL A 382 -18.62 0.73 -15.37
C VAL A 382 -19.59 1.73 -14.72
N PRO A 383 -20.13 1.48 -13.51
CA PRO A 383 -20.95 2.46 -12.80
C PRO A 383 -20.27 3.83 -12.66
N VAL A 384 -19.00 3.90 -12.27
CA VAL A 384 -18.27 5.16 -12.11
C VAL A 384 -18.12 5.89 -13.44
N LEU A 385 -17.76 5.19 -14.51
CA LEU A 385 -17.56 5.80 -15.82
C LEU A 385 -18.87 6.33 -16.45
N ARG A 386 -20.01 5.74 -16.09
CA ARG A 386 -21.32 6.07 -16.66
C ARG A 386 -22.18 6.99 -15.79
N ASN A 387 -21.87 7.15 -14.51
CA ASN A 387 -22.70 7.93 -13.60
C ASN A 387 -22.58 9.45 -13.91
N PRO A 388 -23.69 10.12 -14.31
CA PRO A 388 -23.66 11.54 -14.66
C PRO A 388 -23.35 12.46 -13.47
N LEU A 389 -23.66 12.02 -12.24
CA LEU A 389 -23.41 12.78 -11.02
C LEU A 389 -21.91 12.92 -10.72
N VAL A 390 -21.12 11.93 -11.11
CA VAL A 390 -19.67 11.95 -10.87
C VAL A 390 -18.99 12.88 -11.89
N PRO A 391 -18.20 13.88 -11.47
CA PRO A 391 -17.49 14.77 -12.41
C PRO A 391 -16.48 14.02 -13.29
N PRO A 392 -16.22 14.45 -14.54
CA PRO A 392 -15.37 13.71 -15.49
C PRO A 392 -13.96 13.38 -14.96
N LEU A 393 -13.31 14.31 -14.26
CA LEU A 393 -12.01 14.07 -13.66
C LEU A 393 -12.06 13.04 -12.52
N CYS A 394 -13.14 13.04 -11.73
CA CYS A 394 -13.39 12.02 -10.70
C CYS A 394 -13.69 10.65 -11.31
N ARG A 395 -14.35 10.58 -12.47
CA ARG A 395 -14.54 9.32 -13.20
C ARG A 395 -13.20 8.73 -13.64
N LEU A 396 -12.31 9.57 -14.18
CA LEU A 396 -10.97 9.16 -14.59
C LEU A 396 -10.12 8.73 -13.37
N ASP A 397 -10.02 9.56 -12.32
CA ASP A 397 -9.25 9.23 -11.13
C ASP A 397 -9.81 7.97 -10.43
N GLY A 398 -11.13 7.85 -10.31
CA GLY A 398 -11.80 6.67 -9.77
C GLY A 398 -11.50 5.41 -10.58
N ALA A 399 -11.58 5.46 -11.92
CA ALA A 399 -11.22 4.32 -12.76
C ALA A 399 -9.73 3.92 -12.61
N LEU A 400 -8.83 4.90 -12.55
CA LEU A 400 -7.39 4.66 -12.34
C LEU A 400 -7.07 4.24 -10.89
N LEU A 401 -7.91 4.56 -9.91
CA LEU A 401 -7.78 4.05 -8.55
C LEU A 401 -8.25 2.60 -8.49
N LEU A 402 -9.40 2.24 -9.08
CA LEU A 402 -9.86 0.86 -9.19
C LEU A 402 -8.84 -0.05 -9.91
N GLY A 403 -8.15 0.47 -10.94
CA GLY A 403 -7.18 -0.29 -11.72
C GLY A 403 -5.80 -0.50 -11.08
N VAL A 404 -5.51 0.08 -9.90
CA VAL A 404 -4.15 0.11 -9.35
C VAL A 404 -3.54 -1.28 -9.12
N PHE A 405 -4.33 -2.25 -8.63
CA PHE A 405 -3.88 -3.63 -8.42
C PHE A 405 -3.93 -4.48 -9.70
N LEU A 406 -4.45 -3.98 -10.81
CA LEU A 406 -4.35 -4.65 -12.11
C LEU A 406 -3.01 -4.35 -12.80
N MET A 407 -2.43 -3.18 -12.55
CA MET A 407 -1.19 -2.72 -13.20
C MET A 407 0.00 -3.68 -13.03
N PRO A 408 0.30 -4.25 -11.84
CA PRO A 408 1.41 -5.19 -11.69
C PRO A 408 1.26 -6.47 -12.54
N ALA A 409 0.02 -6.95 -12.71
CA ALA A 409 -0.26 -8.12 -13.53
C ALA A 409 -0.18 -7.81 -15.03
N LEU A 410 -0.67 -6.63 -15.45
CA LEU A 410 -0.46 -6.16 -16.81
C LEU A 410 1.02 -5.96 -17.10
N LEU A 411 1.80 -5.43 -16.16
CA LEU A 411 3.25 -5.34 -16.35
C LEU A 411 3.91 -6.70 -16.53
N ALA A 412 3.54 -7.70 -15.72
CA ALA A 412 4.06 -9.05 -15.87
C ALA A 412 3.73 -9.65 -17.24
N LEU A 413 2.51 -9.41 -17.74
CA LEU A 413 2.11 -9.82 -19.09
C LEU A 413 2.87 -9.05 -20.18
N ALA A 414 3.17 -7.76 -19.97
CA ALA A 414 4.00 -6.97 -20.88
C ALA A 414 5.43 -7.50 -20.96
N TRP A 415 6.02 -7.92 -19.84
CA TRP A 415 7.33 -8.58 -19.84
C TRP A 415 7.29 -9.92 -20.58
N ALA A 416 6.25 -10.73 -20.37
CA ALA A 416 6.08 -11.99 -21.09
C ALA A 416 5.91 -11.77 -22.60
N ALA A 417 5.11 -10.79 -23.01
CA ALA A 417 4.93 -10.43 -24.42
C ALA A 417 6.23 -9.93 -25.07
N ALA A 418 7.00 -9.09 -24.37
CA ALA A 418 8.30 -8.62 -24.84
C ALA A 418 9.31 -9.78 -25.00
N LEU A 419 9.35 -10.70 -24.03
CA LEU A 419 10.20 -11.90 -24.10
C LEU A 419 9.79 -12.82 -25.26
N ALA A 420 8.49 -13.03 -25.47
CA ALA A 420 8.00 -13.82 -26.60
C ALA A 420 8.40 -13.21 -27.95
N LEU A 421 8.24 -11.90 -28.13
CA LEU A 421 8.66 -11.20 -29.35
C LEU A 421 10.17 -11.33 -29.61
N TYR A 422 10.98 -11.30 -28.55
CA TYR A 422 12.43 -11.52 -28.63
C TYR A 422 12.76 -12.96 -29.07
N LEU A 423 12.15 -13.97 -28.45
CA LEU A 423 12.44 -15.39 -28.72
C LEU A 423 11.95 -15.87 -30.08
N PHE A 424 10.76 -15.44 -30.54
CA PHE A 424 10.19 -15.86 -31.83
C PHE A 424 10.71 -15.04 -33.02
N ASN A 425 11.88 -14.43 -32.85
CA ASN A 425 12.55 -13.60 -33.83
C ASN A 425 11.63 -12.50 -34.40
N GLY A 426 10.58 -12.05 -33.70
CA GLY A 426 9.67 -11.01 -34.18
C GLY A 426 10.37 -9.71 -34.58
N LEU A 427 11.64 -9.57 -34.21
CA LEU A 427 12.56 -8.45 -34.39
C LEU A 427 13.25 -8.37 -35.77
N ASN A 428 12.72 -9.01 -36.82
CA ASN A 428 13.27 -8.90 -38.19
C ASN A 428 13.35 -7.45 -38.72
N SER A 429 12.75 -6.47 -38.02
CA SER A 429 13.06 -5.06 -38.21
C SER A 429 13.83 -4.51 -37.00
N THR A 430 14.97 -3.87 -37.26
CA THR A 430 15.80 -3.19 -36.24
C THR A 430 14.98 -2.17 -35.43
N ALA A 431 13.96 -1.55 -36.04
CA ALA A 431 13.04 -0.64 -35.37
C ALA A 431 12.15 -1.34 -34.33
N LEU A 432 11.66 -2.55 -34.61
CA LEU A 432 10.87 -3.33 -33.66
C LEU A 432 11.75 -3.94 -32.56
N GLY A 433 12.99 -4.36 -32.91
CA GLY A 433 14.03 -4.75 -31.95
C GLY A 433 14.36 -3.64 -30.96
N LEU A 434 14.66 -2.44 -31.46
CA LEU A 434 14.88 -1.24 -30.65
C LEU A 434 13.65 -0.85 -29.85
N LEU A 435 12.44 -0.94 -30.41
CA LEU A 435 11.20 -0.65 -29.68
C LEU A 435 10.97 -1.62 -28.52
N VAL A 436 11.20 -2.93 -28.70
CA VAL A 436 11.07 -3.95 -27.65
C VAL A 436 12.16 -3.81 -26.59
N SER A 437 13.41 -3.54 -26.99
CA SER A 437 14.51 -3.28 -26.05
C SER A 437 14.32 -1.97 -25.30
N LEU A 438 13.87 -0.90 -25.95
CA LEU A 438 13.50 0.36 -25.31
C LEU A 438 12.29 0.16 -24.40
N LEU A 439 11.25 -0.58 -24.79
CA LEU A 439 10.12 -0.88 -23.92
C LEU A 439 10.51 -1.74 -22.71
N ALA A 440 11.36 -2.75 -22.89
CA ALA A 440 11.86 -3.56 -21.78
C ALA A 440 12.75 -2.75 -20.81
N LEU A 441 13.60 -1.87 -21.35
CA LEU A 441 14.50 -1.01 -20.56
C LEU A 441 13.77 0.20 -19.93
N PHE A 442 12.79 0.80 -20.64
CA PHE A 442 12.01 1.98 -20.23
C PHE A 442 10.77 1.63 -19.39
N ALA A 443 10.14 0.46 -19.57
CA ALA A 443 9.10 -0.04 -18.66
C ALA A 443 9.66 -0.22 -17.25
N PHE A 444 10.96 -0.50 -17.13
CA PHE A 444 11.68 -0.47 -15.86
C PHE A 444 12.20 0.93 -15.49
N SER A 445 12.78 1.69 -16.43
CA SER A 445 13.63 2.85 -16.08
C SER A 445 13.06 4.25 -16.33
N THR A 446 11.95 4.42 -17.05
CA THR A 446 11.55 5.79 -17.46
C THR A 446 10.14 6.17 -17.06
N PHE A 447 9.19 5.23 -16.95
CA PHE A 447 7.80 5.57 -16.61
C PHE A 447 7.03 4.57 -15.72
N GLY A 448 7.54 3.35 -15.49
CA GLY A 448 6.78 2.28 -14.83
C GLY A 448 6.78 2.26 -13.30
N ASN A 449 7.68 3.01 -12.63
CA ASN A 449 7.72 3.06 -11.16
C ASN A 449 8.24 4.38 -10.56
N PHE A 450 8.78 5.29 -11.38
CA PHE A 450 9.19 6.61 -10.88
C PHE A 450 8.03 7.51 -10.47
N GLY A 451 6.81 7.33 -10.99
CA GLY A 451 5.66 8.13 -10.52
C GLY A 451 5.44 7.95 -9.02
N VAL A 452 5.35 6.69 -8.57
CA VAL A 452 5.24 6.37 -7.14
C VAL A 452 6.52 6.70 -6.39
N PHE A 453 7.72 6.48 -6.97
CA PHE A 453 8.96 6.93 -6.31
C PHE A 453 9.04 8.45 -6.15
N PHE A 454 8.53 9.21 -7.09
CA PHE A 454 8.50 10.67 -7.04
C PHE A 454 7.53 11.11 -5.95
N GLU A 455 6.36 10.46 -5.83
CA GLU A 455 5.48 10.65 -4.67
C GLU A 455 6.19 10.30 -3.35
N ILE A 456 6.95 9.20 -3.29
CA ILE A 456 7.76 8.83 -2.10
C ILE A 456 8.82 9.89 -1.80
N VAL A 457 9.51 10.40 -2.83
CA VAL A 457 10.56 11.41 -2.67
C VAL A 457 9.97 12.72 -2.17
N VAL A 458 8.87 13.17 -2.77
CA VAL A 458 8.11 14.34 -2.34
C VAL A 458 7.59 14.15 -0.93
N ALA A 459 7.02 12.98 -0.61
CA ALA A 459 6.51 12.66 0.72
C ALA A 459 7.62 12.75 1.77
N ALA A 460 8.73 12.04 1.57
CA ALA A 460 9.85 12.04 2.49
C ALA A 460 10.50 13.43 2.64
N ARG A 461 10.50 14.25 1.59
CA ARG A 461 10.92 15.67 1.68
C ARG A 461 9.95 16.48 2.55
N LEU A 462 8.65 16.38 2.29
CA LEU A 462 7.61 17.11 3.03
C LEU A 462 7.55 16.69 4.52
N ASP A 463 7.84 15.43 4.81
CA ASP A 463 7.92 14.92 6.19
C ASP A 463 9.26 15.23 6.88
N GLY A 464 10.22 15.86 6.19
CA GLY A 464 11.55 16.14 6.74
C GLY A 464 12.44 14.90 6.93
N ARG A 465 12.11 13.77 6.28
CA ARG A 465 12.79 12.47 6.40
C ARG A 465 13.68 12.15 5.21
N ALA A 466 14.40 13.14 4.68
CA ALA A 466 15.20 13.00 3.46
C ALA A 466 16.28 11.90 3.52
N THR A 467 16.78 11.55 4.72
CA THR A 467 17.75 10.45 4.90
C THR A 467 17.17 9.09 4.50
N ARG A 468 15.85 8.89 4.63
CA ARG A 468 15.17 7.64 4.22
C ARG A 468 15.16 7.46 2.70
N LEU A 469 15.42 8.51 1.91
CA LEU A 469 15.54 8.42 0.45
C LEU A 469 16.66 7.48 -0.02
N ARG A 470 17.67 7.23 0.82
CA ARG A 470 18.73 6.25 0.54
C ARG A 470 18.19 4.83 0.35
N LEU A 471 16.98 4.54 0.84
CA LEU A 471 16.33 3.24 0.72
C LEU A 471 15.47 3.11 -0.55
N VAL A 472 15.24 4.21 -1.30
CA VAL A 472 14.41 4.18 -2.52
C VAL A 472 14.90 3.15 -3.54
N PRO A 473 16.21 2.99 -3.84
CA PRO A 473 16.67 1.93 -4.74
C PRO A 473 16.32 0.52 -4.26
N VAL A 474 16.20 0.31 -2.94
CA VAL A 474 15.90 -1.00 -2.33
C VAL A 474 14.40 -1.35 -2.43
N ASN A 475 13.52 -0.37 -2.68
CA ASN A 475 12.09 -0.60 -2.88
C ASN A 475 11.78 -1.53 -4.08
N VAL A 476 12.74 -1.75 -4.99
CA VAL A 476 12.62 -2.76 -6.06
C VAL A 476 12.28 -4.15 -5.51
N VAL A 477 12.75 -4.49 -4.31
CA VAL A 477 12.42 -5.76 -3.65
C VAL A 477 10.94 -5.81 -3.31
N GLY A 478 10.40 -4.74 -2.71
CA GLY A 478 8.97 -4.63 -2.39
C GLY A 478 8.09 -4.67 -3.65
N PHE A 479 8.58 -4.07 -4.73
CA PHE A 479 7.92 -4.12 -6.04
C PHE A 479 7.80 -5.54 -6.60
N CYS A 480 8.90 -6.31 -6.61
CA CYS A 480 8.88 -7.71 -7.05
C CYS A 480 7.92 -8.57 -6.22
N VAL A 481 7.92 -8.39 -4.88
CA VAL A 481 6.98 -9.07 -3.99
C VAL A 481 5.53 -8.69 -4.31
N THR A 482 5.28 -7.42 -4.64
CA THR A 482 3.95 -6.93 -5.02
C THR A 482 3.47 -7.56 -6.31
N ILE A 483 4.31 -7.62 -7.36
CA ILE A 483 3.96 -8.30 -8.62
C ILE A 483 3.58 -9.76 -8.34
N ALA A 484 4.42 -10.50 -7.61
CA ALA A 484 4.18 -11.90 -7.30
C ALA A 484 2.88 -12.11 -6.50
N ALA A 485 2.64 -11.28 -5.47
CA ALA A 485 1.44 -11.36 -4.65
C ALA A 485 0.16 -11.02 -5.45
N VAL A 486 0.20 -9.99 -6.30
CA VAL A 486 -0.93 -9.55 -7.13
C VAL A 486 -1.26 -10.58 -8.21
N VAL A 487 -0.27 -11.11 -8.91
CA VAL A 487 -0.47 -12.17 -9.92
C VAL A 487 -1.07 -13.41 -9.26
N SER A 488 -0.53 -13.81 -8.10
CA SER A 488 -1.09 -14.90 -7.30
C SER A 488 -2.53 -14.62 -6.84
N ALA A 489 -2.84 -13.39 -6.45
CA ALA A 489 -4.19 -12.97 -6.04
C ALA A 489 -5.20 -13.09 -7.19
N LEU A 490 -4.84 -12.63 -8.39
CA LEU A 490 -5.69 -12.71 -9.58
C LEU A 490 -5.94 -14.16 -10.01
N TRP A 491 -4.89 -14.98 -10.04
CA TRP A 491 -5.03 -16.41 -10.31
C TRP A 491 -5.90 -17.09 -9.26
N GLY A 492 -5.70 -16.73 -7.99
CA GLY A 492 -6.53 -17.18 -6.88
C GLY A 492 -8.00 -16.80 -7.06
N LEU A 493 -8.31 -15.56 -7.45
CA LEU A 493 -9.70 -15.15 -7.73
C LEU A 493 -10.33 -15.94 -8.88
N ALA A 494 -9.58 -16.16 -9.96
CA ALA A 494 -10.06 -16.96 -11.09
C ALA A 494 -10.37 -18.40 -10.68
N LEU A 495 -9.48 -19.02 -9.89
CA LEU A 495 -9.69 -20.35 -9.33
C LEU A 495 -10.85 -20.38 -8.33
N ASP A 496 -10.94 -19.41 -7.43
CA ASP A 496 -12.02 -19.33 -6.42
C ASP A 496 -13.38 -19.18 -7.11
N ALA A 497 -13.47 -18.40 -8.18
CA ALA A 497 -14.68 -18.27 -9.01
C ALA A 497 -15.01 -19.58 -9.75
N ALA A 498 -14.03 -20.23 -10.37
CA ALA A 498 -14.22 -21.49 -11.08
C ALA A 498 -14.65 -22.63 -10.15
N LEU A 499 -14.10 -22.66 -8.93
CA LEU A 499 -14.32 -23.70 -7.94
C LEU A 499 -15.38 -23.33 -6.89
N ARG A 500 -16.04 -22.17 -7.02
CA ARG A 500 -17.01 -21.61 -6.06
C ARG A 500 -16.52 -21.65 -4.61
N ARG A 501 -15.24 -21.39 -4.38
CA ARG A 501 -14.64 -21.40 -3.05
C ARG A 501 -15.00 -20.14 -2.28
N GLU A 502 -15.26 -20.29 -1.00
CA GLU A 502 -15.45 -19.14 -0.11
C GLU A 502 -14.13 -18.40 0.12
N LEU A 503 -14.20 -17.08 0.10
CA LEU A 503 -13.06 -16.23 0.41
C LEU A 503 -12.75 -16.28 1.91
N LYS A 504 -11.56 -16.77 2.24
CA LYS A 504 -11.06 -16.79 3.61
C LYS A 504 -10.34 -15.48 3.93
N TRP A 505 -10.78 -14.81 4.99
CA TRP A 505 -10.04 -13.67 5.56
C TRP A 505 -8.82 -14.19 6.33
N ASP A 506 -7.66 -13.59 6.09
CA ASP A 506 -6.41 -13.93 6.77
C ASP A 506 -5.95 -12.78 7.66
N LYS A 507 -5.69 -13.09 8.94
CA LYS A 507 -5.32 -12.10 9.94
C LYS A 507 -3.87 -11.69 9.77
N THR A 508 -3.59 -10.39 9.89
CA THR A 508 -2.20 -9.90 9.99
C THR A 508 -1.67 -10.12 11.40
N GLU A 509 -0.54 -10.80 11.50
CA GLU A 509 0.15 -11.04 12.78
C GLU A 509 0.69 -9.74 13.38
N ARG A 510 0.64 -9.61 14.71
CA ARG A 510 1.09 -8.43 15.46
C ARG A 510 2.51 -8.60 15.98
N PHE A 511 3.26 -7.51 16.02
CA PHE A 511 4.69 -7.52 16.39
C PHE A 511 4.97 -6.78 17.70
N ARG A 512 4.00 -6.02 18.25
CA ARG A 512 4.11 -5.47 19.60
C ARG A 512 4.35 -6.58 20.61
N ARG A 513 5.47 -6.50 21.32
CA ARG A 513 5.67 -7.30 22.53
C ARG A 513 4.79 -6.69 23.61
N GLN A 514 4.01 -7.54 24.31
CA GLN A 514 3.26 -7.11 25.49
C GLN A 514 4.17 -6.29 26.41
N LEU A 515 3.67 -5.13 26.87
CA LEU A 515 4.27 -4.44 28.00
C LEU A 515 4.35 -5.46 29.13
N LYS A 516 5.56 -5.75 29.62
CA LYS A 516 5.71 -6.62 30.80
C LYS A 516 4.84 -6.03 31.91
N PRO A 517 4.02 -6.83 32.62
CA PRO A 517 3.27 -6.32 33.75
C PRO A 517 4.24 -5.64 34.75
N GLY A 518 4.00 -4.37 35.07
CA GLY A 518 4.78 -3.62 36.07
C GLY A 518 5.78 -2.58 35.55
N ARG A 519 5.57 -1.97 34.38
CA ARG A 519 6.26 -0.73 33.97
C ARG A 519 5.30 0.37 33.59
#